data_AF-Q9XAX9-F1
#
_entry.id   AF-Q9XAX9-F1
#
_cell.length_a   1.000
_cell.length_b   1.000
_cell.length_c   1.000
_cell.angle_alpha   90.00
_cell.angle_beta   90.00
_cell.angle_gamma   90.00
#
_symmetry.space_group_name_H-M   'P 1'
#
loop_
_entity.id
_entity.type
_entity.pdbx_description
1 polymer ?
#
loop_
_entity_poly.entity_id
_entity_poly.type
_entity_poly.pdbx_seq_one_letter_code
_entity_poly.pdbx_strand_id
1 'polypeptide(L)' 'MTMQQRIESALGALQPEHLQVLDESHMHSRGLETHFKAVLVSEQFAGLNSVKRHQKVYATLGELMGEF' A
#
# COMPACT_ATOMS: atom_id res chain seq x y z
N MET A 1 -0.60 -9.46 -14.04
CA MET A 1 -0.11 -8.40 -13.12
C MET A 1 0.20 -9.08 -11.80
N THR A 2 1.33 -8.76 -11.17
CA THR A 2 1.66 -9.26 -9.83
C THR A 2 0.82 -8.54 -8.78
N MET A 3 0.75 -9.08 -7.55
CA MET A 3 0.01 -8.41 -6.47
C MET A 3 0.64 -7.05 -6.15
N GLN A 4 1.97 -6.95 -6.18
CA GLN A 4 2.69 -5.68 -6.07
C GLN A 4 2.18 -4.63 -7.08
N GLN A 5 2.04 -5.00 -8.36
CA GLN A 5 1.57 -4.07 -9.40
C GLN A 5 0.12 -3.62 -9.16
N ARG A 6 -0.72 -4.49 -8.60
CA ARG A 6 -2.11 -4.14 -8.23
C ARG A 6 -2.12 -3.12 -7.09
N ILE A 7 -1.27 -3.32 -6.07
CA ILE A 7 -1.09 -2.37 -4.96
C ILE A 7 -0.59 -1.02 -5.48
N GLU A 8 0.45 -1.02 -6.33
CA GLU A 8 0.99 0.20 -6.93
C GLU A 8 -0.08 0.97 -7.71
N SER A 9 -0.85 0.27 -8.55
CA SER A 9 -1.94 0.86 -9.32
C SER A 9 -3.04 1.44 -8.44
N ALA A 10 -3.44 0.75 -7.36
CA ALA A 10 -4.47 1.24 -6.45
C ALA A 10 -4.00 2.49 -5.70
N LEU A 11 -2.76 2.47 -5.16
CA LEU A 11 -2.18 3.61 -4.46
C LEU A 11 -1.94 4.82 -5.35
N GLY A 12 -1.93 4.66 -6.68
CA GLY A 12 -1.93 5.77 -7.63
C GLY A 12 -3.08 6.77 -7.44
N ALA A 13 -4.22 6.34 -6.89
CA ALA A 13 -5.34 7.23 -6.56
C ALA A 13 -4.99 8.30 -5.51
N LEU A 14 -3.94 8.05 -4.71
CA LEU A 14 -3.43 9.02 -3.74
C LEU A 14 -2.53 10.09 -4.40
N GLN A 15 -2.32 10.05 -5.71
CA GLN A 15 -1.48 10.99 -6.47
C GLN A 15 -0.11 11.20 -5.80
N PRO A 16 0.66 10.12 -5.55
CA PRO A 16 1.93 10.26 -4.87
C PRO A 16 2.98 10.97 -5.71
N GLU A 17 3.78 11.79 -5.02
CA GLU A 17 5.06 12.27 -5.54
C GLU A 17 6.13 11.19 -5.46
N HIS A 18 6.00 10.28 -4.49
CA HIS A 18 6.83 9.10 -4.36
C HIS A 18 6.00 7.90 -3.96
N LEU A 19 6.17 6.78 -4.66
CA LEU A 19 5.57 5.50 -4.35
C LEU A 19 6.59 4.39 -4.58
N GLN A 20 6.80 3.57 -3.56
CA GLN A 20 7.57 2.34 -3.62
C GLN A 20 6.80 1.24 -2.89
N VAL A 21 6.61 0.10 -3.55
CA VAL A 21 6.03 -1.10 -2.95
C VAL A 21 7.06 -2.21 -3.04
N LEU A 22 7.29 -2.90 -1.92
CA LEU A 22 8.27 -3.98 -1.81
C LEU A 22 7.56 -5.23 -1.27
N ASP A 23 7.77 -6.36 -1.92
CA ASP A 23 7.36 -7.67 -1.41
C ASP A 23 8.36 -8.14 -0.33
N GLU A 24 7.92 -8.12 0.93
CA GLU A 24 8.67 -8.59 2.08
C GLU A 24 8.21 -9.99 2.54
N SER A 25 7.42 -10.71 1.73
CA SER A 25 6.87 -12.02 2.08
C SER A 25 7.95 -13.07 2.37
N HIS A 26 9.14 -12.94 1.78
CA HIS A 26 10.29 -13.80 2.08
C HIS A 26 10.76 -13.70 3.54
N MET A 27 10.40 -12.64 4.26
CA MET A 27 10.67 -12.45 5.69
C MET A 27 9.60 -13.10 6.58
N HIS A 28 8.54 -13.65 6.01
CA HIS A 28 7.39 -14.19 6.72
C HIS A 28 7.07 -15.63 6.29
N SER A 29 6.62 -16.47 7.23
CA SER A 29 6.37 -17.89 6.98
C SER A 29 5.04 -18.19 6.24
N ARG A 30 4.34 -17.17 5.72
CA ARG A 30 2.97 -17.30 5.17
C ARG A 30 2.88 -17.59 3.68
N GLY A 31 4.02 -17.67 2.97
CA GLY A 31 4.06 -17.90 1.53
C GLY A 31 4.50 -16.66 0.76
N LEU A 32 4.32 -16.68 -0.56
CA LEU A 32 4.68 -15.58 -1.47
C LEU A 32 3.56 -14.55 -1.56
N GLU A 33 3.89 -13.28 -1.81
CA GLU A 33 2.92 -12.19 -2.02
C GLU A 33 1.88 -11.99 -0.89
N THR A 34 2.28 -12.21 0.36
CA THR A 34 1.43 -12.04 1.56
C THR A 34 1.77 -10.81 2.40
N HIS A 35 2.98 -10.27 2.29
CA HIS A 35 3.44 -9.11 3.08
C HIS A 35 4.10 -8.09 2.18
N PHE A 36 3.58 -6.86 2.22
CA PHE A 36 4.09 -5.75 1.43
C PHE A 36 4.40 -4.56 2.31
N LYS A 37 5.50 -3.89 1.98
CA LYS A 37 5.86 -2.58 2.52
C LYS A 37 5.64 -1.52 1.47
N ALA A 38 4.84 -0.51 1.81
CA ALA A 38 4.63 0.67 0.97
C ALA A 38 5.29 1.91 1.59
N VAL A 39 6.14 2.59 0.82
CA VAL A 39 6.67 3.92 1.12
C VAL A 39 6.02 4.91 0.17
N LEU A 40 5.32 5.90 0.72
CA LEU A 40 4.42 6.76 -0.03
C LEU A 40 4.51 8.20 0.47
N VAL A 41 4.67 9.15 -0.44
CA VAL A 41 4.64 10.60 -0.19
C VAL A 41 3.54 11.22 -1.04
N SER A 42 2.62 11.94 -0.39
CA SER A 42 1.51 12.61 -1.06
C SER A 42 1.00 13.80 -0.23
N GLU A 43 0.69 14.91 -0.89
CA GLU A 43 0.00 16.08 -0.33
C GLU A 43 -1.36 15.72 0.30
N GLN A 44 -1.96 14.61 -0.15
CA GLN A 44 -3.21 14.09 0.41
C GLN A 44 -3.12 13.66 1.88
N PHE A 45 -1.90 13.61 2.45
CA PHE A 45 -1.63 13.34 3.86
C PHE A 45 -1.39 14.59 4.71
N ALA A 46 -1.33 15.77 4.09
CA ALA A 46 -1.15 17.04 4.80
C ALA A 46 -2.25 17.23 5.86
N GLY A 47 -1.86 17.64 7.06
CA GLY A 47 -2.79 17.83 8.19
C GLY A 47 -3.37 16.55 8.80
N LEU A 48 -3.07 15.36 8.27
CA LEU A 48 -3.51 14.08 8.83
C LEU A 48 -2.49 13.53 9.83
N ASN A 49 -2.98 12.98 10.93
CA ASN A 49 -2.18 12.18 11.86
C ASN A 49 -1.86 10.79 11.27
N SER A 50 -0.95 10.06 11.91
CA SER A 50 -0.50 8.73 11.44
C SER A 50 -1.67 7.77 11.19
N VAL A 51 -2.58 7.62 12.14
CA VAL A 51 -3.72 6.71 12.04
C VAL A 51 -4.60 7.06 10.84
N LYS A 52 -4.92 8.33 10.63
CA LYS A 52 -5.73 8.79 9.49
C LYS A 52 -5.02 8.56 8.15
N ARG A 53 -3.69 8.68 8.10
CA ARG A 53 -2.92 8.34 6.89
C ARG A 53 -3.04 6.85 6.57
N HIS A 54 -2.87 5.98 7.56
CA HIS A 54 -3.04 4.53 7.38
C HIS A 54 -4.47 4.15 6.97
N GLN A 55 -5.49 4.73 7.63
CA GLN A 55 -6.90 4.51 7.25
C GLN A 55 -7.17 4.92 5.81
N LYS A 56 -6.59 6.05 5.35
CA LYS A 56 -6.73 6.50 3.97
C LYS A 56 -6.08 5.52 2.99
N VAL A 57 -4.88 5.03 3.30
CA VAL A 57 -4.21 3.99 2.50
C VAL A 57 -5.04 2.72 2.42
N TYR A 58 -5.55 2.20 3.55
CA TYR A 58 -6.40 1.01 3.55
C TYR A 58 -7.71 1.21 2.78
N ALA A 59 -8.34 2.39 2.90
CA ALA A 59 -9.53 2.72 2.13
C ALA A 59 -9.25 2.74 0.62
N THR A 60 -8.08 3.21 0.20
CA THR A 60 -7.65 3.20 -1.20
C THR A 60 -7.38 1.78 -1.70
N LEU A 61 -6.79 0.91 -0.87
CA LEU A 61 -6.56 -0.49 -1.23
C LEU A 61 -7.88 -1.29 -1.31
N GLY A 62 -8.88 -0.93 -0.50
CA GLY A 62 -10.22 -1.47 -0.59
C GLY A 62 -10.25 -2.99 -0.50
N GLU A 63 -10.82 -3.65 -1.51
CA GLU A 63 -10.98 -5.10 -1.58
C GLU A 63 -9.63 -5.84 -1.64
N LEU A 64 -8.56 -5.22 -2.15
CA LEU A 64 -7.23 -5.84 -2.19
C LEU A 64 -6.76 -6.27 -0.81
N MET A 65 -7.19 -5.58 0.27
CA MET A 65 -6.86 -5.93 1.66
C MET A 65 -7.33 -7.32 2.08
N GLY A 66 -8.36 -7.87 1.41
CA GLY A 66 -8.87 -9.23 1.67
C GLY A 66 -8.31 -10.30 0.73
N GLU A 67 -7.47 -9.92 -0.23
CA GLU A 67 -6.91 -10.82 -1.24
C GLU A 67 -5.48 -11.31 -0.91
N PHE A 68 -4.93 -10.88 0.23
CA PHE A 68 -3.60 -11.27 0.73
C PHE A 68 -3.66 -12.44 1.72
#